data_AF-A0A818TCP7-F1
#
_entry.id   AF-A0A818TCP7-F1
#
_cell.length_a   1.000
_cell.length_b   1.000
_cell.length_c   1.000
_cell.angle_alpha   90.00
_cell.angle_beta   90.00
_cell.angle_gamma   90.00
#
_symmetry.space_group_name_H-M   'P 1'
#
loop_
_entity.id
_entity.type
_entity.pdbx_description
1 polymer ?
#
loop_
_entity_poly.entity_id
_entity_poly.type
_entity_poly.pdbx_seq_one_letter_code
_entity_poly.pdbx_strand_id
1 'polypeptide(L)'
;MKLIQSIQRKIRKTHNIIRITDKTGVFHIGSAIDYERKVKEYQMKTNAYIELPSNPLMDTFYKVIHASNDLHRKRQITQWQYTKMVPDKNKIELAYLYFILKPHKLIVLF
;
A
#
# COMPACT_ATOMS: atom_id res chain seq x y z
N MET A 1 -16.01 32.41 1.86
CA MET A 1 -15.02 31.94 0.85
C MET A 1 -13.62 32.58 0.93
N LYS A 2 -13.43 33.80 1.46
CA LYS A 2 -12.12 34.49 1.49
C LYS A 2 -10.99 33.73 2.21
N LEU A 3 -11.31 32.98 3.27
CA LEU A 3 -10.34 32.20 4.04
C LEU A 3 -9.71 31.06 3.22
N ILE A 4 -10.53 30.29 2.49
CA ILE A 4 -10.06 29.15 1.67
C ILE A 4 -9.12 29.64 0.58
N GLN A 5 -9.46 30.73 -0.09
CA GLN A 5 -8.63 31.34 -1.13
C GLN A 5 -7.28 31.83 -0.57
N SER A 6 -7.28 32.40 0.64
CA SER A 6 -6.04 32.82 1.32
C SER A 6 -5.13 31.63 1.64
N ILE A 7 -5.71 30.53 2.14
CA ILE A 7 -4.98 29.28 2.43
C ILE A 7 -4.38 28.69 1.15
N GLN A 8 -5.18 28.55 0.10
CA GLN A 8 -4.70 28.03 -1.20
C GLN A 8 -3.57 28.89 -1.77
N ARG A 9 -3.69 30.21 -1.71
CA ARG A 9 -2.65 31.15 -2.17
C ARG A 9 -1.36 30.99 -1.35
N LYS A 10 -1.46 30.83 -0.03
CA LYS A 10 -0.30 30.64 0.84
C LYS A 10 0.43 29.33 0.52
N ILE A 11 -0.31 28.24 0.35
CA ILE A 11 0.23 26.92 0.00
C ILE A 11 0.98 26.96 -1.35
N ARG A 12 0.39 27.60 -2.37
CA ARG A 12 1.04 27.77 -3.67
C ARG A 12 2.32 28.60 -3.59
N LYS A 13 2.30 29.72 -2.84
CA LYS A 13 3.47 30.60 -2.69
C LYS A 13 4.64 29.90 -2.00
N THR A 14 4.36 29.01 -1.04
CA THR A 14 5.38 28.28 -0.29
C THR A 14 5.77 26.95 -0.93
N HIS A 15 5.24 26.61 -2.11
CA HIS A 15 5.50 25.32 -2.79
C HIS A 15 5.22 24.10 -1.89
N ASN A 16 4.25 24.23 -0.98
CA ASN A 16 3.88 23.16 -0.08
C ASN A 16 2.83 22.27 -0.76
N ILE A 17 2.89 20.97 -0.46
CA ILE A 17 1.93 19.97 -0.92
C ILE A 17 1.04 19.54 0.25
N ILE A 18 -0.22 19.26 -0.07
CA ILE A 18 -1.19 18.66 0.86
C ILE A 18 -1.21 17.17 0.56
N ARG A 19 -0.90 16.34 1.57
CA ARG A 19 -0.99 14.89 1.45
C ARG A 19 -2.10 14.38 2.36
N ILE A 20 -3.04 13.66 1.75
CA ILE A 20 -4.09 12.94 2.47
C ILE A 20 -3.46 11.68 3.06
N THR A 21 -3.74 11.41 4.33
CA THR A 21 -3.29 10.18 4.98
C THR A 21 -4.36 9.10 4.93
N ASP A 22 -3.94 7.85 5.11
CA ASP A 22 -4.83 6.70 5.29
C ASP A 22 -5.63 6.76 6.62
N LYS A 23 -5.22 7.63 7.54
CA LYS A 23 -5.95 7.93 8.77
C LYS A 23 -7.00 9.01 8.49
N THR A 24 -8.26 8.65 8.73
CA THR A 24 -9.42 9.52 8.47
C THR A 24 -9.26 10.88 9.15
N GLY A 25 -9.54 11.95 8.40
CA GLY A 25 -9.57 13.32 8.91
C GLY A 25 -8.21 14.02 9.10
N VAL A 26 -7.08 13.36 8.80
CA VAL A 26 -5.75 13.96 8.94
C VAL A 26 -5.11 14.19 7.57
N PHE A 27 -4.70 15.42 7.32
CA PHE A 27 -3.86 15.80 6.17
C PHE A 27 -2.58 16.46 6.66
N HIS A 28 -1.48 16.20 5.98
CA HIS A 28 -0.21 16.85 6.24
C HIS A 28 0.07 17.92 5.18
N ILE A 29 0.59 19.06 5.62
CA ILE A 29 1.09 20.12 4.75
C ILE A 29 2.60 20.22 4.95
N GLY A 30 3.37 20.16 3.87
CA GLY A 30 4.83 20.29 3.92
C GLY A 30 5.44 20.43 2.53
N SER A 31 6.74 20.71 2.46
CA SER A 31 7.46 20.79 1.18
C SER A 31 7.71 19.38 0.62
N ALA A 32 7.77 19.24 -0.71
CA ALA A 32 8.11 17.96 -1.33
C ALA A 32 9.51 17.46 -0.88
N ILE A 33 10.46 18.38 -0.73
CA ILE A 33 11.83 18.11 -0.28
C ILE A 33 11.84 17.50 1.13
N ASP A 34 11.03 18.04 2.05
CA ASP A 34 10.94 17.50 3.40
C ASP A 34 10.37 16.10 3.43
N TYR A 35 9.41 15.79 2.55
CA TYR A 35 8.89 14.43 2.44
C TYR A 35 9.94 13.46 1.93
N GLU A 36 10.65 13.80 0.86
CA GLU A 36 11.75 12.96 0.34
C GLU A 36 12.83 12.72 1.39
N ARG A 37 13.23 13.78 2.11
CA ARG A 37 14.20 13.68 3.19
C ARG A 37 13.72 12.74 4.29
N LYS A 38 12.49 12.90 4.79
CA LYS A 38 11.93 12.02 5.84
C LYS A 38 11.80 10.58 5.39
N VAL A 39 11.47 10.33 4.12
CA VAL A 39 11.43 8.98 3.55
C VAL A 39 12.81 8.35 3.58
N LYS A 40 13.84 9.06 3.11
CA LYS A 40 15.24 8.59 3.15
C LYS A 40 15.72 8.36 4.58
N GLU A 41 15.47 9.28 5.50
CA GLU A 41 15.82 9.15 6.92
C GLU A 41 15.16 7.91 7.55
N TYR A 42 13.87 7.67 7.27
CA TYR A 42 13.16 6.51 7.77
C TYR A 42 13.69 5.20 7.17
N GLN A 43 13.98 5.19 5.86
CA GLN A 43 14.60 4.05 5.18
C GLN A 43 15.96 3.71 5.81
N MET A 44 16.84 4.70 5.97
CA MET A 44 18.16 4.52 6.59
C MET A 44 18.06 4.03 8.04
N LYS A 45 17.11 4.57 8.81
CA LYS A 45 16.95 4.23 10.23
C LYS A 45 16.44 2.80 10.43
N THR A 46 15.52 2.35 9.58
CA THR A 46 14.79 1.10 9.81
C THR A 46 15.33 -0.08 9.01
N ASN A 47 16.07 0.20 7.93
CA ASN A 47 16.41 -0.79 6.90
C ASN A 47 15.20 -1.64 6.46
N ALA A 48 13.98 -1.10 6.63
CA ALA A 48 12.74 -1.87 6.54
C ALA A 48 12.22 -1.99 5.11
N TYR A 49 12.81 -1.25 4.18
CA TYR A 49 12.39 -1.22 2.78
C TYR A 49 13.60 -1.40 1.88
N ILE A 50 13.44 -2.27 0.89
CA ILE A 50 14.39 -2.46 -0.20
C ILE A 50 13.70 -1.93 -1.45
N GLU A 51 14.36 -1.03 -2.17
CA GLU A 51 13.91 -0.63 -3.50
C GLU A 51 14.08 -1.81 -4.46
N LEU A 52 12.99 -2.16 -5.14
CA LEU A 52 13.02 -3.25 -6.12
C LEU A 52 13.48 -2.70 -7.47
N PRO A 53 14.33 -3.44 -8.22
CA PRO A 53 14.83 -3.01 -9.52
C PRO A 53 13.74 -2.95 -10.60
N SER A 54 12.60 -3.61 -10.38
CA SER A 54 11.46 -3.63 -11.28
C SER A 54 10.16 -3.82 -10.51
N ASN A 55 9.03 -3.51 -11.16
CA ASN A 55 7.71 -3.70 -10.58
C ASN A 55 7.32 -5.20 -10.59
N PRO A 56 7.21 -5.88 -9.43
CA PRO A 56 6.95 -7.32 -9.37
C PRO A 56 5.45 -7.66 -9.41
N LEU A 57 4.57 -6.69 -9.67
CA LEU A 57 3.12 -6.85 -9.56
C LEU A 57 2.61 -8.05 -10.36
N MET A 58 2.96 -8.11 -11.64
CA MET A 58 2.46 -9.17 -12.53
C MET A 58 3.06 -10.52 -12.19
N ASP A 59 4.35 -10.58 -11.87
CA ASP A 59 5.01 -11.83 -11.47
C ASP A 59 4.39 -12.38 -10.18
N THR A 60 4.12 -11.50 -9.22
CA THR A 60 3.47 -11.86 -7.96
C THR A 60 2.03 -12.30 -8.20
N PHE A 61 1.29 -11.61 -9.07
CA PHE A 61 -0.06 -11.98 -9.46
C PHE A 61 -0.10 -13.40 -10.02
N TYR A 62 0.77 -13.73 -10.98
CA TYR A 62 0.82 -15.06 -11.57
C TYR A 62 1.17 -16.15 -10.55
N LYS A 63 2.09 -15.86 -9.61
CA LYS A 63 2.40 -16.78 -8.50
C LYS A 63 1.19 -17.06 -7.60
N VAL A 64 0.43 -16.02 -7.24
CA VAL A 64 -0.79 -16.16 -6.43
C VAL A 64 -1.86 -16.97 -7.16
N ILE A 65 -2.09 -16.69 -8.44
CA ILE A 65 -3.01 -17.46 -9.28
C ILE A 65 -2.58 -18.93 -9.35
N HIS A 66 -1.30 -19.19 -9.61
CA HIS A 66 -0.75 -20.54 -9.67
C HIS A 66 -0.97 -21.30 -8.36
N ALA A 67 -0.61 -20.70 -7.21
CA ALA A 67 -0.80 -21.31 -5.91
C ALA A 67 -2.28 -21.61 -5.61
N SER A 68 -3.17 -20.66 -5.92
CA SER A 68 -4.62 -20.81 -5.69
C SER A 68 -5.21 -21.93 -6.54
N ASN A 69 -4.79 -22.03 -7.81
CA ASN A 69 -5.18 -23.13 -8.70
C ASN A 69 -4.71 -24.48 -8.17
N ASP A 70 -3.48 -24.56 -7.67
CA ASP A 70 -2.89 -25.80 -7.17
C ASP A 70 -3.63 -26.32 -5.93
N LEU A 71 -3.92 -25.43 -4.97
CA LEU A 71 -4.71 -25.73 -3.78
C LEU A 71 -6.12 -26.21 -4.14
N HIS A 72 -6.76 -25.55 -5.10
CA HIS A 72 -8.11 -25.90 -5.52
C HIS A 72 -8.15 -27.26 -6.24
N ARG A 73 -7.21 -27.53 -7.16
CA ARG A 73 -7.07 -28.83 -7.84
C ARG A 73 -6.85 -29.98 -6.85
N LYS A 74 -6.06 -29.74 -5.79
CA LYS A 74 -5.82 -30.70 -4.71
C LYS A 74 -6.99 -30.83 -3.72
N ARG A 75 -8.10 -30.11 -3.95
CA ARG A 75 -9.28 -30.05 -3.06
C ARG A 75 -8.94 -29.60 -1.63
N GLN A 76 -7.86 -28.82 -1.46
CA GLN A 76 -7.45 -28.28 -0.17
C GLN A 76 -8.20 -26.99 0.19
N ILE A 77 -8.84 -26.37 -0.80
CA ILE A 77 -9.74 -25.23 -0.63
C ILE A 77 -11.05 -25.45 -1.39
N THR A 78 -12.15 -24.96 -0.83
CA THR A 78 -13.48 -24.96 -1.44
C THR A 78 -13.57 -23.95 -2.59
N GLN A 79 -14.59 -24.09 -3.43
CA GLN A 79 -14.84 -23.15 -4.53
C GLN A 79 -14.99 -21.70 -4.05
N TRP A 80 -15.68 -21.48 -2.94
CA TRP A 80 -15.90 -20.12 -2.42
C TRP A 80 -14.59 -19.49 -1.93
N GLN A 81 -13.74 -20.27 -1.24
CA GLN A 81 -12.41 -19.83 -0.80
C GLN A 81 -11.54 -19.46 -1.99
N TYR A 82 -11.54 -20.31 -3.02
CA TYR A 82 -10.82 -20.04 -4.27
C TYR A 82 -11.27 -18.70 -4.90
N THR A 83 -12.58 -18.48 -5.06
CA THR A 83 -13.12 -17.22 -5.62
C THR A 83 -12.73 -15.98 -4.81
N LYS A 84 -12.53 -16.11 -3.49
CA LYS A 84 -12.07 -14.99 -2.63
C LYS A 84 -10.56 -14.77 -2.68
N MET A 85 -9.79 -15.83 -2.89
CA MET A 85 -8.33 -15.79 -2.91
C MET A 85 -7.77 -15.36 -4.26
N VAL A 86 -8.50 -15.61 -5.35
CA VAL A 86 -8.10 -15.22 -6.70
C VAL A 86 -8.27 -13.70 -6.88
N PRO A 87 -7.17 -12.95 -7.11
CA PRO A 87 -7.24 -11.51 -7.29
C PRO A 87 -7.82 -11.11 -8.65
N ASP A 88 -8.60 -10.02 -8.70
CA ASP A 88 -9.10 -9.41 -9.93
C ASP A 88 -8.00 -8.55 -10.58
N LYS A 89 -7.49 -9.00 -11.73
CA LYS A 89 -6.40 -8.34 -12.49
C LYS A 89 -6.65 -6.85 -12.74
N ASN A 90 -7.89 -6.40 -12.87
CA ASN A 90 -8.22 -5.01 -13.16
C ASN A 90 -8.29 -4.13 -11.91
N LYS A 91 -8.25 -4.74 -10.72
CA LYS A 91 -8.36 -4.06 -9.42
C LYS A 91 -7.16 -4.31 -8.51
N ILE A 92 -6.15 -5.06 -8.98
CA ILE A 92 -4.97 -5.35 -8.17
C ILE A 92 -4.05 -4.13 -8.03
N GLU A 93 -3.50 -3.99 -6.83
CA GLU A 93 -2.38 -3.12 -6.52
C GLU A 93 -1.34 -3.96 -5.78
N LEU A 94 -0.07 -3.57 -5.84
CA LEU A 94 1.01 -4.37 -5.28
C LEU A 94 0.82 -4.61 -3.77
N ALA A 95 0.31 -3.61 -3.05
CA ALA A 95 0.00 -3.71 -1.62
C ALA A 95 -1.06 -4.77 -1.29
N TYR A 96 -1.94 -5.13 -2.23
CA TYR A 96 -2.95 -6.18 -2.04
C TYR A 96 -2.40 -7.59 -2.27
N LEU A 97 -1.26 -7.73 -2.96
CA LEU A 97 -0.63 -9.04 -3.21
C LEU A 97 0.31 -9.46 -2.07
N TYR A 98 0.82 -8.50 -1.29
CA TYR A 98 1.47 -8.82 -0.04
C TYR A 98 0.39 -9.07 1.01
N PHE A 99 0.28 -10.32 1.45
CA PHE A 99 -0.30 -10.63 2.76
C PHE A 99 0.65 -10.04 3.82
N ILE A 100 0.64 -8.71 3.98
CA ILE A 100 1.23 -8.06 5.14
C ILE A 100 0.31 -8.48 6.29
N LEU A 101 0.65 -9.61 6.92
CA LEU A 101 0.08 -10.02 8.19
C LEU A 101 0.36 -8.88 9.16
N LYS A 102 -0.64 -8.00 9.32
CA LYS A 102 -0.57 -6.99 10.37
C LYS A 102 -0.44 -7.77 11.68
N PRO A 103 0.56 -7.49 12.53
CA PRO A 103 0.82 -8.29 13.73
C PRO A 103 -0.42 -8.48 14.63
N HIS A 104 -1.30 -7.47 14.68
CA HIS A 104 -2.56 -7.51 15.45
C HIS A 104 -3.70 -8.30 14.79
N LYS A 105 -3.51 -8.83 13.57
CA LYS A 105 -4.47 -9.71 12.88
C LYS A 105 -4.11 -11.19 12.99
N LEU A 106 -2.95 -11.51 13.60
CA LEU A 106 -2.59 -12.87 13.97
C LEU A 106 -3.16 -13.16 15.37
N ILE A 107 -4.36 -13.72 15.42
CA ILE A 107 -4.79 -14.45 16.62
C ILE A 107 -4.11 -15.82 16.52
N VAL A 108 -2.96 -15.96 17.17
CA VAL A 108 -2.36 -17.27 17.41
C VAL A 108 -3.10 -17.84 18.62
N LEU A 109 -4.04 -18.75 18.37
CA LEU A 109 -4.62 -19.58 19.42
C LEU A 109 -3.61 -20.68 19.74
N PHE A 110 -3.14 -20.70 20.99
CA PHE A 110 -2.44 -21.85 21.57
C PHE A 110 -3.46 -22.85 22.09
#